data_AF-A0AAC9UHW1-F1
#
_entry.id   AF-A0AAC9UHW1-F1
#
_cell.length_a   1.000
_cell.length_b   1.000
_cell.length_c   1.000
_cell.angle_alpha   90.00
_cell.angle_beta   90.00
_cell.angle_gamma   90.00
#
_symmetry.space_group_name_H-M   'P 1'
#
loop_
_entity.id
_entity.type
_entity.pdbx_description
1 polymer ?
#
loop_
_entity_poly.entity_id
_entity_poly.type
_entity_poly.pdbx_seq_one_letter_code
_entity_poly.pdbx_strand_id
1 'polypeptide(L)'
;MSEQSTTATNLVEIVFQEDLTKQGLADLRKKYPKKLTLDMKDDDDFKEGRKIRTERNKLVESIKRRRLDFTAEVKTYADDLSAKVNDIFKPIVVAFEDEDTFRKEEAARKAAEREAFLNKQRQEIADIRYFIEQCKGQPAKFIADTIESVDLIETDIFDKEIIHDAIDTKKEVLETLSGMYQAAKAAEAVEAEREQLRIQQEAIAQQERLQKQAQEIEQRINNLRNDPMNYFGKSSQEVMARIQQLENFTPSEDKFGNRTNEVSQVLAQVIQQLTMMHTQQLQVEQAQQVTSQVESQQVEQLQADVTRAAEQDAATESEEQHQALTDVNRMLDQNEPLLGNNFKSPVFENGEKLGYDPLDLWPSDRDRADNDELDRICNQLMHAESYIELLEQRLNKALAA
;
A
#
# COMPACT_ATOMS: atom_id res chain seq x y z
N MET A 1 19.73 49.54 -68.70
CA MET A 1 20.62 50.33 -67.84
C MET A 1 20.71 51.74 -68.41
N SER A 2 20.40 52.75 -67.60
CA SER A 2 20.76 54.17 -67.79
C SER A 2 19.95 55.06 -68.75
N GLU A 3 18.71 55.38 -68.40
CA GLU A 3 18.04 56.65 -68.81
C GLU A 3 17.55 57.50 -67.62
N GLN A 4 17.58 57.00 -66.38
CA GLN A 4 17.12 57.76 -65.20
C GLN A 4 18.15 58.79 -64.66
N SER A 5 19.42 58.69 -65.07
CA SER A 5 20.48 59.58 -64.57
C SER A 5 20.39 61.01 -65.14
N THR A 6 19.81 61.18 -66.33
CA THR A 6 19.73 62.47 -67.02
C THR A 6 18.61 63.37 -66.50
N THR A 7 17.45 62.82 -66.12
CA THR A 7 16.28 63.64 -65.72
C THR A 7 16.44 64.27 -64.33
N ALA A 8 16.94 63.50 -63.36
CA ALA A 8 17.20 64.00 -62.01
C ALA A 8 18.32 65.06 -62.01
N THR A 9 19.38 64.83 -62.80
CA THR A 9 20.48 65.78 -62.97
C THR A 9 19.99 67.09 -63.62
N ASN A 10 19.06 67.01 -64.58
CA ASN A 10 18.48 68.18 -65.24
C ASN A 10 17.61 69.02 -64.27
N LEU A 11 16.79 68.38 -63.43
CA LEU A 11 15.98 69.08 -62.42
C LEU A 11 16.86 69.77 -61.36
N VAL A 12 17.92 69.12 -60.91
CA VAL A 12 18.88 69.73 -59.97
C VAL A 12 19.60 70.92 -60.61
N GLU A 13 20.01 70.81 -61.88
CA GLU A 13 20.61 71.93 -62.61
C GLU A 13 19.66 73.13 -62.76
N ILE A 14 18.36 72.89 -62.98
CA ILE A 14 17.33 73.95 -63.05
C ILE A 14 17.17 74.66 -61.70
N VAL A 15 17.11 73.91 -60.59
CA VAL A 15 16.91 74.47 -59.23
C VAL A 15 18.01 75.45 -58.84
N PHE A 16 19.27 75.18 -59.21
CA PHE A 16 20.41 76.05 -58.87
C PHE A 16 20.82 77.01 -59.99
N GLN A 17 20.09 77.04 -61.11
CA GLN A 17 20.46 77.82 -62.29
C GLN A 17 20.52 79.32 -62.03
N GLU A 18 19.65 79.83 -61.14
CA GLU A 18 19.64 81.24 -60.74
C GLU A 18 20.79 81.62 -59.79
N ASP A 19 21.33 80.64 -59.03
CA ASP A 19 22.39 80.87 -58.04
C ASP A 19 23.78 80.70 -58.63
N LEU A 20 24.00 79.65 -59.43
CA LEU A 20 25.28 79.41 -60.09
C LEU A 20 25.15 78.47 -61.29
N THR A 21 25.37 79.00 -62.49
CA THR A 21 25.42 78.19 -63.71
C THR A 21 26.82 77.59 -63.94
N LYS A 22 26.90 76.60 -64.84
CA LYS A 22 28.19 76.06 -65.34
C LYS A 22 29.10 77.18 -65.89
N GLN A 23 28.51 78.15 -66.60
CA GLN A 23 29.22 79.34 -67.10
C GLN A 23 29.64 80.26 -65.95
N GLY A 24 28.76 80.53 -64.99
CA GLY A 24 29.08 81.35 -63.81
C GLY A 24 30.23 80.76 -62.98
N LEU A 25 30.31 79.44 -62.85
CA LEU A 25 31.45 78.78 -62.19
C LEU A 25 32.76 78.95 -62.99
N ALA A 26 32.69 78.90 -64.32
CA ALA A 26 33.84 79.18 -65.19
C ALA A 26 34.30 80.64 -65.07
N ASP A 27 33.35 81.58 -65.01
CA ASP A 27 33.62 83.01 -64.83
C ASP A 27 34.23 83.30 -63.46
N LEU A 28 33.74 82.66 -62.38
CA LEU A 28 34.35 82.75 -61.05
C LEU A 28 35.78 82.20 -61.02
N ARG A 29 36.05 81.10 -61.72
CA ARG A 29 37.42 80.54 -61.85
C ARG A 29 38.35 81.45 -62.63
N LYS A 30 37.82 82.22 -63.59
CA LYS A 30 38.57 83.24 -64.33
C LYS A 30 38.81 84.49 -63.48
N LYS A 31 37.80 84.91 -62.70
CA LYS A 31 37.86 86.06 -61.79
C LYS A 31 38.82 85.82 -60.60
N TYR A 32 38.87 84.59 -60.10
CA TYR A 32 39.71 84.18 -58.97
C TYR A 32 40.62 83.00 -59.34
N PRO A 33 41.72 83.25 -60.07
CA PRO A 33 42.61 82.18 -60.50
C PRO A 33 43.38 81.58 -59.30
N LYS A 34 43.77 80.30 -59.40
CA LYS A 34 44.48 79.58 -58.32
C LYS A 34 45.80 80.24 -57.87
N LYS A 35 46.42 81.06 -58.72
CA LYS A 35 47.69 81.76 -58.46
C LYS A 35 47.49 83.20 -57.98
N LEU A 36 46.25 83.64 -57.73
CA LEU A 36 46.00 84.95 -57.14
C LEU A 36 46.57 84.97 -55.72
N THR A 37 47.58 85.80 -55.50
CA THR A 37 48.20 86.00 -54.19
C THR A 37 47.94 87.44 -53.76
N LEU A 38 47.25 87.61 -52.64
CA LEU A 38 47.03 88.89 -51.98
C LEU A 38 47.85 88.89 -50.67
N ASP A 39 48.56 89.97 -50.37
CA ASP A 39 49.28 90.10 -49.10
C ASP A 39 48.33 90.59 -48.01
N MET A 40 47.99 89.73 -47.05
CA MET A 40 47.07 90.08 -45.96
C MET A 40 47.64 91.08 -44.96
N LYS A 41 48.92 91.45 -45.08
CA LYS A 41 49.56 92.51 -44.29
C LYS A 41 49.47 93.88 -44.96
N ASP A 42 49.15 93.94 -46.26
CA ASP A 42 48.83 95.17 -46.95
C ASP A 42 47.34 95.52 -46.76
N ASP A 43 47.08 96.77 -46.43
CA ASP A 43 45.74 97.24 -46.04
C ASP A 43 44.74 97.21 -47.21
N ASP A 44 45.19 97.39 -48.44
CA ASP A 44 44.33 97.41 -49.62
C ASP A 44 44.05 95.99 -50.12
N ASP A 45 45.06 95.13 -50.14
CA ASP A 45 44.92 93.69 -50.40
C ASP A 45 44.04 93.01 -49.34
N PHE A 46 44.14 93.41 -48.06
CA PHE A 46 43.26 92.92 -47.00
C PHE A 46 41.79 93.32 -47.21
N LYS A 47 41.53 94.57 -47.61
CA LYS A 47 40.17 95.02 -47.96
C LYS A 47 39.61 94.24 -49.15
N GLU A 48 40.44 93.95 -50.16
CA GLU A 48 40.04 93.14 -51.30
C GLU A 48 39.74 91.69 -50.88
N GLY A 49 40.61 91.06 -50.10
CA GLY A 49 40.38 89.73 -49.54
C GLY A 49 39.08 89.64 -48.72
N ARG A 50 38.74 90.69 -47.97
CA ARG A 50 37.44 90.78 -47.25
C ARG A 50 36.25 90.83 -48.20
N LYS A 51 36.34 91.57 -49.31
CA LYS A 51 35.30 91.63 -50.35
C LYS A 51 35.11 90.25 -50.99
N ILE A 52 36.20 89.57 -51.37
CA ILE A 52 36.18 88.22 -51.96
C ILE A 52 35.55 87.21 -50.98
N ARG A 53 35.94 87.23 -49.70
CA ARG A 53 35.36 86.36 -48.66
C ARG A 53 33.85 86.60 -48.53
N THR A 54 33.43 87.85 -48.58
CA THR A 54 32.02 88.22 -48.47
C THR A 54 31.22 87.73 -49.68
N GLU A 55 31.77 87.88 -50.90
CA GLU A 55 31.17 87.35 -52.13
C GLU A 55 31.02 85.82 -52.08
N ARG A 56 32.07 85.10 -51.67
CA ARG A 56 32.03 83.65 -51.46
C ARG A 56 30.94 83.25 -50.46
N ASN A 57 30.89 83.91 -49.30
CA ASN A 57 29.91 83.59 -48.27
C ASN A 57 28.48 83.81 -48.76
N LYS A 58 28.22 84.88 -49.52
CA LYS A 58 26.91 85.14 -50.11
C LYS A 58 26.51 84.04 -51.10
N LEU A 59 27.39 83.65 -52.02
CA LEU A 59 27.11 82.60 -53.00
C LEU A 59 26.85 81.25 -52.33
N VAL A 60 27.68 80.86 -51.37
CA VAL A 60 27.52 79.59 -50.65
C VAL A 60 26.22 79.57 -49.81
N GLU A 61 25.88 80.66 -49.13
CA GLU A 61 24.62 80.74 -48.38
C GLU A 61 23.39 80.76 -49.29
N SER A 62 23.46 81.40 -50.46
CA SER A 62 22.36 81.38 -51.44
C SER A 62 22.08 79.95 -51.93
N ILE A 63 23.11 79.21 -52.33
CA ILE A 63 23.02 77.81 -52.74
C ILE A 63 22.47 76.95 -51.59
N LYS A 64 23.00 77.13 -50.37
CA LYS A 64 22.56 76.37 -49.19
C LYS A 64 21.08 76.62 -48.86
N ARG A 65 20.64 77.87 -48.90
CA ARG A 65 19.25 78.27 -48.65
C ARG A 65 18.33 77.66 -49.70
N ARG A 66 18.62 77.83 -50.99
CA ARG A 66 17.80 77.25 -52.06
C ARG A 66 17.70 75.73 -51.98
N ARG A 67 18.77 75.02 -51.62
CA ARG A 67 18.73 73.58 -51.36
C ARG A 67 17.74 73.23 -50.26
N LEU A 68 17.78 73.96 -49.13
CA LEU A 68 16.89 73.71 -47.99
C LEU A 68 15.44 73.99 -48.36
N ASP A 69 15.18 75.12 -49.02
CA ASP A 69 13.84 75.54 -49.44
C ASP A 69 13.24 74.52 -50.41
N PHE A 70 13.98 74.14 -51.46
CA PHE A 70 13.53 73.12 -52.41
C PHE A 70 13.26 71.76 -51.75
N THR A 71 14.12 71.33 -50.81
CA THR A 71 13.90 70.07 -50.08
C THR A 71 12.64 70.13 -49.21
N ALA A 72 12.39 71.27 -48.57
CA ALA A 72 11.19 71.48 -47.76
C ALA A 72 9.92 71.48 -48.63
N GLU A 73 9.95 72.12 -49.80
CA GLU A 73 8.84 72.10 -50.77
C GLU A 73 8.54 70.69 -51.27
N VAL A 74 9.56 69.93 -51.68
CA VAL A 74 9.41 68.54 -52.13
C VAL A 74 8.82 67.67 -51.02
N LYS A 75 9.30 67.81 -49.78
CA LYS A 75 8.74 67.08 -48.62
C LYS A 75 7.28 67.45 -48.40
N THR A 76 6.96 68.74 -48.39
CA THR A 76 5.59 69.22 -48.17
C THR A 76 4.64 68.68 -49.23
N TYR A 77 5.05 68.70 -50.50
CA TYR A 77 4.27 68.16 -51.60
C TYR A 77 4.10 66.64 -51.49
N ALA A 78 5.16 65.91 -51.13
CA ALA A 78 5.09 64.46 -50.92
C ALA A 78 4.17 64.07 -49.74
N ASP A 79 4.25 64.81 -48.63
CA ASP A 79 3.39 64.62 -47.46
C ASP A 79 1.92 64.92 -47.82
N ASP A 80 1.64 65.98 -48.58
CA ASP A 80 0.30 66.33 -49.07
C ASP A 80 -0.28 65.28 -50.03
N LEU A 81 0.53 64.78 -50.98
CA LEU A 81 0.12 63.68 -51.86
C LEU A 81 -0.20 62.42 -51.05
N SER A 82 0.65 62.08 -50.07
CA SER A 82 0.43 60.92 -49.20
C SER A 82 -0.83 61.07 -48.37
N ALA A 83 -1.08 62.26 -47.81
CA ALA A 83 -2.31 62.57 -47.07
C ALA A 83 -3.55 62.43 -47.94
N LYS A 84 -3.54 62.97 -49.16
CA LYS A 84 -4.65 62.83 -50.12
C LYS A 84 -4.92 61.39 -50.49
N VAL A 85 -3.86 60.61 -50.74
CA VAL A 85 -3.99 59.16 -51.00
C VAL A 85 -4.61 58.47 -49.80
N ASN A 86 -4.11 58.72 -48.59
CA ASN A 86 -4.67 58.15 -47.37
C ASN A 86 -6.15 58.53 -47.19
N ASP A 87 -6.53 59.80 -47.40
CA ASP A 87 -7.91 60.25 -47.28
C ASP A 87 -8.85 59.58 -48.30
N ILE A 88 -8.39 59.35 -49.54
CA ILE A 88 -9.16 58.64 -50.56
C ILE A 88 -9.47 57.20 -50.13
N PHE A 89 -8.47 56.50 -49.57
CA PHE A 89 -8.63 55.09 -49.18
C PHE A 89 -9.17 54.90 -47.75
N LYS A 90 -9.14 55.94 -46.92
CA LYS A 90 -9.51 55.89 -45.50
C LYS A 90 -10.88 55.23 -45.23
N PRO A 91 -11.97 55.55 -45.96
CA PRO A 91 -13.26 54.90 -45.69
C PRO A 91 -13.24 53.38 -45.92
N ILE A 92 -12.44 52.91 -46.89
CA ILE A 92 -12.33 51.49 -47.22
C ILE A 92 -11.40 50.79 -46.23
N VAL A 93 -10.24 51.39 -45.93
CA VAL A 93 -9.24 50.81 -45.03
C VAL A 93 -9.79 50.68 -43.61
N VAL A 94 -10.44 51.74 -43.09
CA VAL A 94 -11.05 51.68 -41.74
C VAL A 94 -12.13 50.60 -41.68
N ALA A 95 -13.04 50.55 -42.66
CA ALA A 95 -14.09 49.52 -42.70
C ALA A 95 -13.51 48.09 -42.81
N PHE A 96 -12.40 47.93 -43.55
CA PHE A 96 -11.70 46.64 -43.65
C PHE A 96 -11.03 46.25 -42.34
N GLU A 97 -10.31 47.16 -41.69
CA GLU A 97 -9.63 46.91 -40.42
C GLU A 97 -10.62 46.57 -39.29
N ASP A 98 -11.77 47.25 -39.25
CA ASP A 98 -12.85 46.96 -38.29
C ASP A 98 -13.43 45.55 -38.52
N GLU A 99 -13.76 45.20 -39.76
CA GLU A 99 -14.29 43.87 -40.11
C GLU A 99 -13.25 42.75 -39.93
N ASP A 100 -11.98 42.99 -40.27
CA ASP A 100 -10.89 42.04 -40.06
C ASP A 100 -10.68 41.76 -38.56
N THR A 101 -10.76 42.81 -37.73
CA THR A 101 -10.73 42.68 -36.27
C THR A 101 -11.92 41.85 -35.77
N PHE A 102 -13.14 42.17 -36.21
CA PHE A 102 -14.34 41.42 -35.85
C PHE A 102 -14.25 39.94 -36.24
N ARG A 103 -13.77 39.62 -37.45
CA ARG A 103 -13.61 38.22 -37.90
C ARG A 103 -12.57 37.46 -37.10
N LYS A 104 -11.46 38.11 -36.75
CA LYS A 104 -10.44 37.52 -35.87
C LYS A 104 -11.00 37.24 -34.48
N GLU A 105 -11.75 38.17 -33.92
CA GLU A 105 -12.42 37.98 -32.62
C GLU A 105 -13.49 36.88 -32.68
N GLU A 106 -14.30 36.81 -33.73
CA GLU A 106 -15.32 35.77 -33.89
C GLU A 106 -14.69 34.38 -34.09
N ALA A 107 -13.62 34.28 -34.88
CA ALA A 107 -12.86 33.05 -35.06
C ALA A 107 -12.21 32.61 -33.74
N ALA A 108 -11.61 33.54 -32.98
CA ALA A 108 -11.05 33.28 -31.66
C ALA A 108 -12.13 32.83 -30.67
N ARG A 109 -13.32 33.46 -30.68
CA ARG A 109 -14.45 33.05 -29.85
C ARG A 109 -14.93 31.65 -30.19
N LYS A 110 -15.13 31.32 -31.48
CA LYS A 110 -15.53 29.97 -31.91
C LYS A 110 -14.49 28.92 -31.52
N ALA A 111 -13.20 29.24 -31.64
CA ALA A 111 -12.12 28.37 -31.20
C ALA A 111 -12.15 28.17 -29.67
N ALA A 112 -12.35 29.24 -28.90
CA ALA A 112 -12.46 29.16 -27.44
C ALA A 112 -13.70 28.38 -26.98
N GLU A 113 -14.86 28.58 -27.62
CA GLU A 113 -16.09 27.81 -27.36
C GLU A 113 -15.90 26.32 -27.68
N ARG A 114 -15.23 26.01 -28.80
CA ARG A 114 -14.88 24.63 -29.18
C ARG A 114 -13.93 24.00 -28.17
N GLU A 115 -12.88 24.70 -27.76
CA GLU A 115 -11.92 24.19 -26.77
C GLU A 115 -12.58 24.00 -25.39
N ALA A 116 -13.46 24.92 -24.98
CA ALA A 116 -14.23 24.78 -23.73
C ALA A 116 -15.16 23.55 -23.77
N PHE A 117 -15.81 23.31 -24.91
CA PHE A 117 -16.63 22.11 -25.13
C PHE A 117 -15.80 20.83 -25.04
N LEU A 118 -14.64 20.78 -25.71
CA LEU A 118 -13.73 19.63 -25.64
C LEU A 118 -13.19 19.42 -24.22
N ASN A 119 -12.86 20.50 -23.49
CA ASN A 119 -12.42 20.40 -22.10
C ASN A 119 -13.49 19.82 -21.17
N LYS A 120 -14.76 20.15 -21.40
CA LYS A 120 -15.86 19.54 -20.64
C LYS A 120 -15.91 18.02 -20.87
N GLN A 121 -15.80 17.58 -22.12
CA GLN A 121 -15.78 16.16 -22.43
C GLN A 121 -14.52 15.45 -21.92
N ARG A 122 -13.36 16.12 -21.93
CA ARG A 122 -12.13 15.60 -21.28
C ARG A 122 -12.33 15.39 -19.78
N GLN A 123 -13.07 16.29 -19.11
CA GLN A 123 -13.43 16.11 -17.71
C GLN A 123 -14.36 14.92 -17.52
N GLU A 124 -15.37 14.75 -18.37
CA GLU A 124 -16.27 13.58 -18.33
C GLU A 124 -15.47 12.27 -18.51
N ILE A 125 -14.48 12.23 -19.40
CA ILE A 125 -13.55 11.09 -19.55
C ILE A 125 -12.72 10.86 -18.27
N ALA A 126 -12.23 11.93 -17.64
CA ALA A 126 -11.49 11.83 -16.38
C ALA A 126 -12.37 11.30 -15.24
N ASP A 127 -13.65 11.67 -15.21
CA ASP A 127 -14.62 11.18 -14.21
C ASP A 127 -14.87 9.67 -14.37
N ILE A 128 -14.78 9.11 -15.59
CA ILE A 128 -14.82 7.66 -15.81
C ILE A 128 -13.66 6.96 -15.07
N ARG A 129 -12.47 7.57 -15.06
CA ARG A 129 -11.31 7.02 -14.31
C ARG A 129 -11.53 7.03 -12.81
N TYR A 130 -12.34 7.96 -12.31
CA TYR A 130 -12.62 8.10 -10.88
C TYR A 130 -13.37 6.89 -10.30
N PHE A 131 -14.09 6.10 -11.12
CA PHE A 131 -14.71 4.85 -10.68
C PHE A 131 -13.70 3.85 -10.10
N ILE A 132 -12.46 3.84 -10.59
CA ILE A 132 -11.38 3.00 -10.02
C ILE A 132 -11.13 3.39 -8.56
N GLU A 133 -11.05 4.69 -8.27
CA GLU A 133 -10.83 5.18 -6.91
C GLU A 133 -11.99 4.83 -5.98
N GLN A 134 -13.23 4.97 -6.48
CA GLN A 134 -14.43 4.62 -5.71
C GLN A 134 -14.50 3.14 -5.34
N CYS A 135 -13.92 2.26 -6.17
CA CYS A 135 -13.94 0.81 -5.95
C CYS A 135 -12.86 0.31 -4.98
N LYS A 136 -11.92 1.16 -4.55
CA LYS A 136 -10.85 0.73 -3.63
C LYS A 136 -11.41 0.34 -2.26
N GLY A 137 -11.10 -0.88 -1.83
CA GLY A 137 -11.56 -1.42 -0.54
C GLY A 137 -13.05 -1.70 -0.46
N GLN A 138 -13.77 -1.67 -1.59
CA GLN A 138 -15.19 -2.00 -1.65
C GLN A 138 -15.41 -3.51 -1.82
N PRO A 139 -16.57 -4.03 -1.40
CA PRO A 139 -16.90 -5.44 -1.58
C PRO A 139 -17.07 -5.78 -3.06
N ALA A 140 -16.87 -7.05 -3.41
CA ALA A 140 -16.91 -7.55 -4.78
C ALA A 140 -18.24 -7.21 -5.47
N LYS A 141 -19.35 -7.25 -4.74
CA LYS A 141 -20.67 -6.87 -5.28
C LYS A 141 -20.71 -5.41 -5.77
N PHE A 142 -20.18 -4.47 -5.00
CA PHE A 142 -20.18 -3.05 -5.38
C PHE A 142 -19.32 -2.80 -6.62
N ILE A 143 -18.16 -3.49 -6.70
CA ILE A 143 -17.28 -3.40 -7.86
C ILE A 143 -17.97 -3.96 -9.10
N ALA A 144 -18.71 -5.07 -8.97
CA ALA A 144 -19.50 -5.64 -10.08
C ALA A 144 -20.59 -4.68 -10.59
N ASP A 145 -21.35 -4.07 -9.69
CA ASP A 145 -22.37 -3.07 -10.04
C ASP A 145 -21.74 -1.84 -10.74
N THR A 146 -20.53 -1.47 -10.32
CA THR A 146 -19.77 -0.37 -10.95
C THR A 146 -19.25 -0.73 -12.34
N ILE A 147 -18.78 -1.97 -12.55
CA ILE A 147 -18.38 -2.47 -13.88
C ILE A 147 -19.55 -2.36 -14.86
N GLU A 148 -20.74 -2.80 -14.44
CA GLU A 148 -21.95 -2.73 -15.28
C GLU A 148 -22.31 -1.26 -15.59
N SER A 149 -22.20 -0.37 -14.60
CA SER A 149 -22.43 1.06 -14.79
C SER A 149 -21.45 1.70 -15.79
N VAL A 150 -20.16 1.35 -15.72
CA VAL A 150 -19.14 1.83 -16.67
C VAL A 150 -19.37 1.24 -18.06
N ASP A 151 -19.80 -0.03 -18.16
CA ASP A 151 -20.09 -0.67 -19.44
C ASP A 151 -21.28 -0.03 -20.17
N LEU A 152 -22.25 0.52 -19.42
CA LEU A 152 -23.37 1.29 -19.98
C LEU A 152 -22.99 2.68 -20.51
N ILE A 153 -21.77 3.16 -20.25
CA ILE A 153 -21.33 4.46 -20.77
C ILE A 153 -21.11 4.36 -22.28
N GLU A 154 -21.95 5.05 -23.04
CA GLU A 154 -21.85 5.17 -24.49
C GLU A 154 -20.68 6.11 -24.86
N THR A 155 -19.75 5.64 -25.70
CA THR A 155 -18.56 6.42 -26.09
C THR A 155 -18.73 7.16 -27.43
N ASP A 156 -19.79 6.88 -28.17
CA ASP A 156 -20.12 7.52 -29.46
C ASP A 156 -20.69 8.94 -29.31
N ILE A 157 -21.10 9.31 -28.10
CA ILE A 157 -21.53 10.68 -27.75
C ILE A 157 -20.37 11.69 -27.72
N PHE A 158 -19.13 11.21 -27.62
CA PHE A 158 -17.94 12.05 -27.56
C PHE A 158 -17.57 12.60 -28.93
N ASP A 159 -16.96 13.78 -28.94
CA ASP A 159 -16.49 14.40 -30.16
C ASP A 159 -15.40 13.54 -30.82
N LYS A 160 -15.41 13.51 -32.15
CA LYS A 160 -14.45 12.76 -32.99
C LYS A 160 -12.98 12.99 -32.63
N GLU A 161 -12.63 14.15 -32.05
CA GLU A 161 -11.25 14.46 -31.65
C GLU A 161 -10.79 13.71 -30.40
N ILE A 162 -11.72 13.27 -29.54
CA ILE A 162 -11.44 12.63 -28.24
C ILE A 162 -12.20 11.32 -28.02
N ILE A 163 -12.99 10.88 -29.00
CA ILE A 163 -13.73 9.61 -28.95
C ILE A 163 -12.81 8.41 -28.70
N HIS A 164 -11.61 8.40 -29.29
CA HIS A 164 -10.63 7.34 -29.06
C HIS A 164 -10.11 7.35 -27.62
N ASP A 165 -9.83 8.53 -27.06
CA ASP A 165 -9.44 8.68 -25.65
C ASP A 165 -10.53 8.18 -24.70
N ALA A 166 -11.81 8.43 -25.02
CA ALA A 166 -12.95 7.92 -24.26
C ALA A 166 -13.07 6.39 -24.33
N ILE A 167 -12.93 5.80 -25.52
CA ILE A 167 -12.95 4.35 -25.73
C ILE A 167 -11.81 3.67 -24.95
N ASP A 168 -10.60 4.18 -25.08
CA ASP A 168 -9.42 3.61 -24.41
C ASP A 168 -9.54 3.74 -22.89
N THR A 169 -10.01 4.89 -22.40
CA THR A 169 -10.25 5.10 -20.96
C THR A 169 -11.32 4.18 -20.41
N LYS A 170 -12.46 4.01 -21.12
CA LYS A 170 -13.50 3.06 -20.71
C LYS A 170 -12.94 1.64 -20.62
N LYS A 171 -12.17 1.22 -21.62
CA LYS A 171 -11.56 -0.11 -21.66
C LYS A 171 -10.59 -0.31 -20.50
N GLU A 172 -9.68 0.63 -20.27
CA GLU A 172 -8.70 0.60 -19.17
C GLU A 172 -9.39 0.49 -17.81
N VAL A 173 -10.46 1.27 -17.60
CA VAL A 173 -11.24 1.25 -16.36
C VAL A 173 -11.93 -0.09 -16.17
N LEU A 174 -12.57 -0.65 -17.20
CA LEU A 174 -13.22 -1.97 -17.11
C LEU A 174 -12.22 -3.09 -16.81
N GLU A 175 -11.04 -3.06 -17.44
CA GLU A 175 -9.97 -4.02 -17.19
C GLU A 175 -9.46 -3.92 -15.74
N THR A 176 -9.24 -2.70 -15.25
CA THR A 176 -8.78 -2.45 -13.88
C THR A 176 -9.83 -2.87 -12.85
N LEU A 177 -11.09 -2.47 -13.02
CA LEU A 177 -12.18 -2.86 -12.13
C LEU A 177 -12.40 -4.37 -12.13
N SER A 178 -12.26 -5.04 -13.28
CA SER A 178 -12.33 -6.50 -13.36
C SER A 178 -11.24 -7.17 -12.53
N GLY A 179 -10.02 -6.63 -12.55
CA GLY A 179 -8.92 -7.09 -11.68
C GLY A 179 -9.25 -6.89 -10.19
N MET A 180 -9.75 -5.70 -9.82
CA MET A 180 -10.16 -5.40 -8.44
C MET A 180 -11.30 -6.29 -7.96
N TYR A 181 -12.28 -6.59 -8.81
CA TYR A 181 -13.39 -7.49 -8.51
C TYR A 181 -12.89 -8.90 -8.16
N GLN A 182 -11.98 -9.46 -8.96
CA GLN A 182 -11.43 -10.79 -8.68
C GLN A 182 -10.62 -10.81 -7.36
N ALA A 183 -9.85 -9.75 -7.10
CA ALA A 183 -9.10 -9.61 -5.86
C ALA A 183 -10.03 -9.52 -4.63
N ALA A 184 -11.08 -8.68 -4.71
CA ALA A 184 -12.07 -8.54 -3.65
C ALA A 184 -12.82 -9.86 -3.40
N LYS A 185 -13.22 -10.55 -4.46
CA LYS A 185 -13.91 -11.85 -4.36
C LYS A 185 -13.02 -12.92 -3.72
N ALA A 186 -11.73 -12.95 -4.05
CA ALA A 186 -10.78 -13.86 -3.42
C ALA A 186 -10.58 -13.53 -1.93
N ALA A 187 -10.48 -12.24 -1.57
CA ALA A 187 -10.37 -11.81 -0.18
C ALA A 187 -11.60 -12.19 0.65
N GLU A 188 -12.81 -11.93 0.13
CA GLU A 188 -14.07 -12.31 0.77
C GLU A 188 -14.19 -13.84 0.96
N ALA A 189 -13.74 -14.63 -0.02
CA ALA A 189 -13.74 -16.09 0.10
C ALA A 189 -12.81 -16.58 1.23
N VAL A 190 -11.62 -16.00 1.35
CA VAL A 190 -10.66 -16.32 2.42
C VAL A 190 -11.20 -15.92 3.79
N GLU A 191 -11.84 -14.77 3.92
CA GLU A 191 -12.47 -14.35 5.18
C GLU A 191 -13.63 -15.25 5.57
N ALA A 192 -14.47 -15.65 4.61
CA ALA A 192 -15.55 -16.60 4.85
C ALA A 192 -15.02 -17.98 5.29
N GLU A 193 -13.94 -18.48 4.68
CA GLU A 193 -13.30 -19.73 5.07
C GLU A 193 -12.70 -19.64 6.49
N ARG A 194 -12.03 -18.53 6.82
CA ARG A 194 -11.49 -18.29 8.17
C ARG A 194 -12.57 -18.29 9.24
N GLU A 195 -13.71 -17.65 8.96
CA GLU A 195 -14.83 -17.63 9.91
C GLU A 195 -15.46 -19.00 10.08
N GLN A 196 -15.62 -19.76 8.98
CA GLN A 196 -16.09 -21.15 9.06
C GLN A 196 -15.13 -22.03 9.89
N LEU A 197 -13.83 -21.88 9.69
CA LEU A 197 -12.82 -22.61 10.45
C LEU A 197 -12.89 -22.25 11.94
N ARG A 198 -13.10 -20.97 12.27
CA ARG A 198 -13.27 -20.51 13.66
C ARG A 198 -14.48 -21.15 14.33
N ILE A 199 -15.63 -21.15 13.65
CA ILE A 199 -16.86 -21.80 14.13
C ILE A 199 -16.63 -23.30 14.33
N GLN A 200 -15.94 -23.96 13.39
CA GLN A 200 -15.63 -25.38 13.49
C GLN A 200 -14.71 -25.68 14.68
N GLN A 201 -13.66 -24.87 14.90
CA GLN A 201 -12.77 -25.00 16.05
C GLN A 201 -13.51 -24.79 17.38
N GLU A 202 -14.40 -23.81 17.45
CA GLU A 202 -15.21 -23.56 18.64
C GLU A 202 -16.15 -24.75 18.93
N ALA A 203 -16.77 -25.32 17.89
CA ALA A 203 -17.61 -26.51 18.03
C ALA A 203 -16.80 -27.74 18.51
N ILE A 204 -15.59 -27.95 17.97
CA ILE A 204 -14.68 -29.02 18.42
C ILE A 204 -14.30 -28.79 19.89
N ALA A 205 -13.88 -27.58 20.26
CA ALA A 205 -13.51 -27.26 21.63
C ALA A 205 -14.69 -27.45 22.61
N GLN A 206 -15.92 -27.11 22.19
CA GLN A 206 -17.12 -27.37 22.98
C GLN A 206 -17.37 -28.87 23.14
N GLN A 207 -17.23 -29.65 22.06
CA GLN A 207 -17.38 -31.10 22.10
C GLN A 207 -16.33 -31.76 23.00
N GLU A 208 -15.06 -31.32 22.94
CA GLU A 208 -14.00 -31.80 23.83
C GLU A 208 -14.29 -31.49 25.30
N ARG A 209 -14.83 -30.30 25.62
CA ARG A 209 -15.25 -29.95 26.99
C ARG A 209 -16.35 -30.88 27.48
N LEU A 210 -17.35 -31.15 26.65
CA LEU A 210 -18.43 -32.08 26.98
C LEU A 210 -17.91 -33.51 27.17
N GLN A 211 -16.98 -33.97 26.34
CA GLN A 211 -16.35 -35.28 26.50
C GLN A 211 -15.53 -35.38 27.80
N LYS A 212 -14.73 -34.36 28.13
CA LYS A 212 -13.98 -34.31 29.40
C LYS A 212 -14.92 -34.37 30.60
N GLN A 213 -16.00 -33.60 30.58
CA GLN A 213 -17.03 -33.68 31.63
C GLN A 213 -17.66 -35.07 31.72
N ALA A 214 -17.97 -35.71 30.59
CA ALA A 214 -18.51 -37.06 30.57
C ALA A 214 -17.53 -38.10 31.15
N GLN A 215 -16.24 -37.99 30.83
CA GLN A 215 -15.17 -38.84 31.38
C GLN A 215 -15.01 -38.63 32.90
N GLU A 216 -15.04 -37.38 33.38
CA GLU A 216 -15.00 -37.10 34.83
C GLU A 216 -16.20 -37.71 35.57
N ILE A 217 -17.41 -37.59 35.00
CA ILE A 217 -18.61 -38.21 35.54
C ILE A 217 -18.46 -39.74 35.57
N GLU A 218 -17.92 -40.33 34.51
CA GLU A 218 -17.67 -41.78 34.44
C GLU A 218 -16.66 -42.24 35.49
N GLN A 219 -15.55 -41.53 35.67
CA GLN A 219 -14.56 -41.82 36.71
C GLN A 219 -15.19 -41.74 38.10
N ARG A 220 -16.03 -40.73 38.37
CA ARG A 220 -16.77 -40.63 39.65
C ARG A 220 -17.70 -41.82 39.88
N ILE A 221 -18.41 -42.27 38.84
CA ILE A 221 -19.28 -43.46 38.92
C ILE A 221 -18.44 -44.71 39.18
N ASN A 222 -17.30 -44.88 38.49
CA ASN A 222 -16.42 -46.02 38.70
C ASN A 222 -15.78 -46.02 40.10
N ASN A 223 -15.38 -44.85 40.61
CA ASN A 223 -14.91 -44.71 41.98
C ASN A 223 -15.98 -45.10 42.99
N LEU A 224 -17.24 -44.71 42.76
CA LEU A 224 -18.36 -45.14 43.60
C LEU A 224 -18.57 -46.66 43.54
N ARG A 225 -18.52 -47.27 42.34
CA ARG A 225 -18.62 -48.74 42.17
C ARG A 225 -17.53 -49.49 42.95
N ASN A 226 -16.32 -48.93 43.00
CA ASN A 226 -15.18 -49.53 43.69
C ASN A 226 -15.10 -49.16 45.19
N ASP A 227 -15.96 -48.26 45.69
CA ASP A 227 -15.97 -47.81 47.09
C ASP A 227 -16.03 -48.96 48.11
N PRO A 228 -16.87 -50.02 47.93
CA PRO A 228 -16.91 -51.16 48.86
C PRO A 228 -15.54 -51.82 49.09
N MET A 229 -14.69 -51.92 48.06
CA MET A 229 -13.39 -52.59 48.17
C MET A 229 -12.46 -51.90 49.17
N ASN A 230 -12.62 -50.59 49.38
CA ASN A 230 -11.84 -49.81 50.35
C ASN A 230 -12.23 -50.05 51.82
N TYR A 231 -13.27 -50.85 52.05
CA TYR A 231 -13.78 -51.18 53.39
C TYR A 231 -13.63 -52.65 53.75
N PHE A 232 -12.96 -53.44 52.91
CA PHE A 232 -12.61 -54.82 53.24
C PHE A 232 -11.64 -54.84 54.43
N GLY A 233 -11.99 -55.56 55.50
CA GLY A 233 -11.18 -55.67 56.73
C GLY A 233 -11.25 -54.47 57.68
N LYS A 234 -12.12 -53.47 57.42
CA LYS A 234 -12.41 -52.38 58.36
C LYS A 234 -13.44 -52.81 59.40
N SER A 235 -13.54 -52.06 60.50
CA SER A 235 -14.48 -52.37 61.58
C SER A 235 -15.94 -52.22 61.15
N SER A 236 -16.85 -52.99 61.76
CA SER A 236 -18.30 -52.87 61.50
C SER A 236 -18.80 -51.43 61.68
N GLN A 237 -18.29 -50.68 62.66
CA GLN A 237 -18.68 -49.29 62.88
C GLN A 237 -18.27 -48.35 61.73
N GLU A 238 -17.08 -48.54 61.15
CA GLU A 238 -16.61 -47.74 60.02
C GLU A 238 -17.41 -48.02 58.74
N VAL A 239 -17.78 -49.29 58.52
CA VAL A 239 -18.65 -49.68 57.40
C VAL A 239 -20.05 -49.06 57.57
N MET A 240 -20.61 -49.07 58.78
CA MET A 240 -21.92 -48.47 59.07
C MET A 240 -21.92 -46.94 58.89
N ALA A 241 -20.87 -46.27 59.35
CA ALA A 241 -20.73 -44.82 59.17
C ALA A 241 -20.68 -44.44 57.68
N ARG A 242 -20.03 -45.27 56.85
CA ARG A 242 -20.01 -45.07 55.39
C ARG A 242 -21.37 -45.31 54.74
N ILE A 243 -22.11 -46.34 55.14
CA ILE A 243 -23.47 -46.59 54.67
C ILE A 243 -24.35 -45.36 54.89
N GLN A 244 -24.34 -44.80 56.11
CA GLN A 244 -25.12 -43.60 56.44
C GLN A 244 -24.69 -42.37 55.62
N GLN A 245 -23.40 -42.21 55.31
CA GLN A 245 -22.94 -41.14 54.44
C GLN A 245 -23.47 -41.28 53.00
N LEU A 246 -23.53 -42.52 52.49
CA LEU A 246 -24.05 -42.80 51.14
C LEU A 246 -25.57 -42.69 51.06
N GLU A 247 -26.30 -43.11 52.11
CA GLU A 247 -27.77 -42.97 52.19
C GLU A 247 -28.22 -41.51 52.22
N ASN A 248 -27.43 -40.63 52.84
CA ASN A 248 -27.70 -39.19 52.89
C ASN A 248 -27.25 -38.44 51.62
N PHE A 249 -26.57 -39.09 50.69
CA PHE A 249 -26.10 -38.47 49.46
C PHE A 249 -27.16 -38.58 48.34
N THR A 250 -27.67 -37.43 47.87
CA THR A 250 -28.58 -37.38 46.73
C THR A 250 -27.82 -36.92 45.47
N PRO A 251 -27.72 -37.77 44.42
CA PRO A 251 -27.13 -37.36 43.15
C PRO A 251 -27.94 -36.22 42.52
N SER A 252 -27.29 -35.13 42.14
CA SER A 252 -27.92 -33.99 41.45
C SER A 252 -27.54 -33.94 39.96
N GLU A 253 -28.44 -33.41 39.12
CA GLU A 253 -28.19 -33.19 37.69
C GLU A 253 -27.00 -32.27 37.44
N ASP A 254 -26.78 -31.29 38.31
CA ASP A 254 -25.62 -30.39 38.25
C ASP A 254 -24.27 -31.13 38.35
N LYS A 255 -24.22 -32.26 39.08
CA LYS A 255 -22.97 -33.00 39.33
C LYS A 255 -22.76 -34.23 38.44
N PHE A 256 -23.84 -34.80 37.91
CA PHE A 256 -23.79 -36.05 37.14
C PHE A 256 -24.54 -35.98 35.80
N GLY A 257 -25.07 -34.82 35.43
CA GLY A 257 -25.81 -34.60 34.20
C GLY A 257 -26.95 -35.61 34.02
N ASN A 258 -27.06 -36.16 32.81
CA ASN A 258 -28.10 -37.14 32.47
C ASN A 258 -27.86 -38.54 33.08
N ARG A 259 -26.75 -38.76 33.79
CA ARG A 259 -26.39 -40.07 34.39
C ARG A 259 -26.80 -40.19 35.87
N THR A 260 -27.59 -39.26 36.40
CA THR A 260 -28.13 -39.29 37.77
C THR A 260 -28.86 -40.60 38.11
N ASN A 261 -29.63 -41.15 37.17
CA ASN A 261 -30.31 -42.44 37.34
C ASN A 261 -29.33 -43.61 37.48
N GLU A 262 -28.27 -43.64 36.68
CA GLU A 262 -27.23 -44.67 36.77
C GLU A 262 -26.48 -44.56 38.11
N VAL A 263 -26.10 -43.35 38.52
CA VAL A 263 -25.45 -43.09 39.81
C VAL A 263 -26.34 -43.56 40.95
N SER A 264 -27.65 -43.30 40.88
CA SER A 264 -28.61 -43.72 41.91
C SER A 264 -28.70 -45.24 42.02
N GLN A 265 -28.68 -45.96 40.88
CA GLN A 265 -28.65 -47.42 40.87
C GLN A 265 -27.33 -47.98 41.44
N VAL A 266 -26.20 -47.41 41.03
CA VAL A 266 -24.88 -47.77 41.56
C VAL A 266 -24.80 -47.53 43.06
N LEU A 267 -25.30 -46.38 43.54
CA LEU A 267 -25.35 -46.04 44.96
C LEU A 267 -26.13 -47.09 45.76
N ALA A 268 -27.31 -47.50 45.27
CA ALA A 268 -28.12 -48.54 45.91
C ALA A 268 -27.39 -49.90 45.96
N GLN A 269 -26.71 -50.28 44.87
CA GLN A 269 -25.93 -51.53 44.81
C GLN A 269 -24.74 -51.49 45.78
N VAL A 270 -24.03 -50.36 45.86
CA VAL A 270 -22.89 -50.15 46.76
C VAL A 270 -23.33 -50.19 48.22
N ILE A 271 -24.44 -49.52 48.57
CA ILE A 271 -25.05 -49.59 49.90
C ILE A 271 -25.42 -51.04 50.26
N GLN A 272 -26.01 -51.78 49.33
CA GLN A 272 -26.36 -53.19 49.55
C GLN A 272 -25.11 -54.06 49.79
N GLN A 273 -24.04 -53.87 49.01
CA GLN A 273 -22.77 -54.59 49.22
C GLN A 273 -22.11 -54.23 50.56
N LEU A 274 -22.04 -52.94 50.90
CA LEU A 274 -21.54 -52.49 52.20
C LEU A 274 -22.39 -53.03 53.36
N THR A 275 -23.70 -53.11 53.22
CA THR A 275 -24.61 -53.69 54.23
C THR A 275 -24.33 -55.18 54.45
N MET A 276 -24.06 -55.91 53.37
CA MET A 276 -23.67 -57.32 53.43
C MET A 276 -22.31 -57.48 54.13
N MET A 277 -21.32 -56.66 53.78
CA MET A 277 -20.01 -56.66 54.45
C MET A 277 -20.11 -56.27 55.93
N HIS A 278 -20.90 -55.25 56.26
CA HIS A 278 -21.18 -54.86 57.64
C HIS A 278 -21.73 -56.04 58.44
N THR A 279 -22.71 -56.76 57.89
CA THR A 279 -23.34 -57.90 58.55
C THR A 279 -22.37 -59.05 58.76
N GLN A 280 -21.52 -59.35 57.76
CA GLN A 280 -20.48 -60.36 57.87
C GLN A 280 -19.42 -59.97 58.91
N GLN A 281 -18.96 -58.72 58.88
CA GLN A 281 -17.97 -58.19 59.80
C GLN A 281 -18.49 -58.16 61.25
N LEU A 282 -19.75 -57.77 61.45
CA LEU A 282 -20.40 -57.78 62.76
C LEU A 282 -20.46 -59.21 63.34
N GLN A 283 -20.74 -60.22 62.51
CA GLN A 283 -20.74 -61.62 62.94
C GLN A 283 -19.33 -62.11 63.30
N VAL A 284 -18.31 -61.72 62.52
CA VAL A 284 -16.90 -62.04 62.82
C VAL A 284 -16.43 -61.38 64.11
N GLU A 285 -16.76 -60.10 64.31
CA GLU A 285 -16.43 -59.35 65.53
C GLU A 285 -17.15 -59.89 66.76
N GLN A 286 -18.45 -60.26 66.64
CA GLN A 286 -19.18 -60.91 67.73
C GLN A 286 -18.64 -62.31 68.04
N ALA A 287 -18.26 -63.09 67.02
CA ALA A 287 -17.61 -64.38 67.22
C ALA A 287 -16.24 -64.22 67.91
N GLN A 288 -15.43 -63.25 67.49
CA GLN A 288 -14.15 -62.93 68.14
C GLN A 288 -14.34 -62.44 69.58
N GLN A 289 -15.36 -61.65 69.89
CA GLN A 289 -15.68 -61.27 71.27
C GLN A 289 -16.07 -62.47 72.14
N VAL A 290 -16.79 -63.46 71.59
CA VAL A 290 -17.10 -64.70 72.29
C VAL A 290 -15.84 -65.55 72.50
N THR A 291 -14.95 -65.66 71.50
CA THR A 291 -13.68 -66.38 71.65
C THR A 291 -12.73 -65.68 72.63
N SER A 292 -12.65 -64.35 72.62
CA SER A 292 -11.87 -63.55 73.57
C SER A 292 -12.43 -63.58 74.99
N GLN A 293 -13.75 -63.76 75.18
CA GLN A 293 -14.37 -64.01 76.50
C GLN A 293 -14.18 -65.46 76.98
N VAL A 294 -14.03 -66.42 76.07
CA VAL A 294 -13.70 -67.83 76.41
C VAL A 294 -12.21 -67.99 76.72
N GLU A 295 -11.31 -67.25 76.06
CA GLU A 295 -9.87 -67.24 76.36
C GLU A 295 -9.50 -66.42 77.62
N SER A 296 -10.30 -65.41 78.01
CA SER A 296 -10.07 -64.65 79.25
C SER A 296 -10.66 -65.29 80.52
N GLN A 297 -11.25 -66.48 80.44
CA GLN A 297 -11.60 -67.34 81.59
C GLN A 297 -10.81 -68.66 81.64
N GLN A 298 -9.83 -68.87 80.75
CA GLN A 298 -9.08 -70.13 80.68
C GLN A 298 -7.57 -69.93 80.46
N VAL A 299 -6.96 -68.86 80.98
CA VAL A 299 -5.50 -68.80 81.20
C VAL A 299 -5.19 -68.08 82.52
N GLU A 300 -5.74 -68.58 83.61
CA GLU A 300 -5.20 -68.37 84.96
C GLU A 300 -5.06 -69.74 85.64
N GLN A 301 -4.09 -70.55 85.19
CA GLN A 301 -3.29 -71.42 86.04
C GLN A 301 -2.22 -72.19 85.23
N LEU A 302 -0.97 -71.90 85.60
CA LEU A 302 0.22 -72.76 85.58
C LEU A 302 0.93 -72.88 84.21
N GLN A 303 1.99 -72.11 83.94
CA GLN A 303 3.31 -71.95 84.61
C GLN A 303 4.40 -72.78 83.92
N ALA A 304 5.52 -72.10 83.68
CA ALA A 304 6.91 -72.57 83.75
C ALA A 304 7.29 -73.74 82.81
N ASP A 305 8.34 -73.69 82.00
CA ASP A 305 9.64 -73.08 82.25
C ASP A 305 10.47 -73.17 80.95
N VAL A 306 11.70 -72.67 81.04
CA VAL A 306 12.81 -72.78 80.07
C VAL A 306 12.96 -71.57 79.15
N THR A 307 13.42 -70.51 79.78
CA THR A 307 14.20 -69.44 79.16
C THR A 307 15.69 -69.80 79.26
N ARG A 308 16.39 -69.95 78.12
CA ARG A 308 17.77 -69.44 77.91
C ARG A 308 18.37 -69.83 76.55
N ALA A 309 19.19 -68.90 76.06
CA ALA A 309 20.18 -68.97 74.96
C ALA A 309 19.59 -68.81 73.54
N ALA A 310 20.10 -67.95 72.65
CA ALA A 310 21.26 -67.07 72.69
C ALA A 310 21.14 -65.94 71.64
N GLU A 311 21.68 -64.77 72.02
CA GLU A 311 22.51 -63.85 71.25
C GLU A 311 21.98 -63.18 69.96
N GLN A 312 21.71 -61.88 70.15
CA GLN A 312 21.77 -60.80 69.17
C GLN A 312 23.23 -60.46 68.84
N ASP A 313 23.47 -60.07 67.58
CA ASP A 313 24.36 -59.00 67.12
C ASP A 313 24.37 -59.08 65.58
N ALA A 314 24.43 -58.02 64.78
CA ALA A 314 24.63 -56.61 65.04
C ALA A 314 24.20 -55.80 63.80
N ALA A 315 23.98 -54.51 64.09
CA ALA A 315 24.28 -53.31 63.32
C ALA A 315 23.61 -53.08 61.95
N THR A 316 22.78 -52.05 61.74
CA THR A 316 22.93 -50.56 61.89
C THR A 316 23.78 -49.88 60.83
N GLU A 317 23.35 -48.64 60.53
CA GLU A 317 23.99 -47.53 59.77
C GLU A 317 23.63 -47.43 58.29
N SER A 318 23.59 -46.24 57.69
CA SER A 318 23.23 -44.87 58.12
C SER A 318 22.86 -44.11 56.82
N GLU A 319 22.25 -42.92 56.88
CA GLU A 319 22.83 -41.65 56.37
C GLU A 319 23.57 -41.78 55.01
N GLU A 320 23.33 -40.97 53.99
CA GLU A 320 23.50 -39.53 53.99
C GLU A 320 23.17 -38.94 52.59
N GLN A 321 23.15 -37.61 52.58
CA GLN A 321 22.94 -36.68 51.49
C GLN A 321 23.91 -36.85 50.31
N HIS A 322 23.52 -36.49 49.07
CA HIS A 322 24.08 -35.34 48.34
C HIS A 322 23.68 -35.26 46.85
N GLN A 323 23.42 -34.01 46.46
CA GLN A 323 23.83 -33.33 45.23
C GLN A 323 23.11 -33.51 43.89
N ALA A 324 22.88 -32.32 43.34
CA ALA A 324 22.39 -31.96 42.04
C ALA A 324 23.41 -32.17 40.91
N LEU A 325 22.87 -32.09 39.68
CA LEU A 325 23.50 -31.51 38.48
C LEU A 325 24.77 -32.19 37.94
N THR A 326 24.55 -33.08 36.98
CA THR A 326 25.14 -33.16 35.61
C THR A 326 24.85 -34.59 35.12
N ASP A 327 24.20 -34.84 33.99
CA ASP A 327 24.73 -34.57 32.68
C ASP A 327 23.65 -34.43 31.60
N VAL A 328 23.83 -33.35 30.84
CA VAL A 328 23.32 -33.09 29.50
C VAL A 328 23.86 -34.18 28.55
N ASN A 329 23.06 -34.58 27.56
CA ASN A 329 23.34 -35.58 26.50
C ASN A 329 23.17 -37.07 26.85
N ARG A 330 21.92 -37.51 27.07
CA ARG A 330 21.50 -38.83 26.56
C ARG A 330 20.01 -38.89 26.22
N MET A 331 19.75 -39.16 24.94
CA MET A 331 18.51 -39.69 24.34
C MET A 331 17.32 -38.71 24.32
N LEU A 332 17.01 -37.95 23.24
CA LEU A 332 17.16 -38.26 21.81
C LEU A 332 16.75 -39.70 21.47
N ASP A 333 15.56 -40.11 21.92
CA ASP A 333 14.76 -41.15 21.28
C ASP A 333 13.37 -41.20 21.93
N GLN A 334 12.49 -40.28 21.54
CA GLN A 334 11.04 -40.49 21.65
C GLN A 334 10.41 -40.00 20.35
N ASN A 335 10.38 -40.91 19.38
CA ASN A 335 9.44 -40.87 18.27
C ASN A 335 8.02 -41.08 18.85
N GLU A 336 7.28 -39.99 19.04
CA GLU A 336 5.82 -40.02 19.11
C GLU A 336 5.23 -39.26 17.92
N PRO A 337 4.32 -39.87 17.14
CA PRO A 337 3.66 -39.17 16.05
C PRO A 337 2.54 -38.30 16.64
N LEU A 338 2.77 -36.99 16.72
CA LEU A 338 1.80 -36.00 17.17
C LEU A 338 0.77 -35.58 16.11
N LEU A 339 0.62 -36.36 15.03
CA LEU A 339 -0.43 -36.19 14.03
C LEU A 339 -0.91 -37.56 13.57
N GLY A 340 -2.20 -37.83 13.76
CA GLY A 340 -2.84 -39.05 13.30
C GLY A 340 -2.69 -39.23 11.79
N ASN A 341 -2.35 -40.46 11.38
CA ASN A 341 -2.23 -40.92 10.00
C ASN A 341 -3.56 -40.86 9.22
N ASN A 342 -4.09 -39.66 8.93
CA ASN A 342 -5.22 -39.50 8.01
C ASN A 342 -5.34 -38.10 7.36
N PHE A 343 -4.23 -37.42 7.10
CA PHE A 343 -4.22 -36.29 6.15
C PHE A 343 -3.94 -36.80 4.73
N LYS A 344 -4.98 -37.26 4.04
CA LYS A 344 -4.97 -37.36 2.57
C LYS A 344 -5.59 -36.08 2.03
N SER A 345 -4.75 -35.08 1.79
CA SER A 345 -5.13 -33.89 1.01
C SER A 345 -4.84 -34.14 -0.47
N PRO A 346 -5.75 -33.82 -1.41
CA PRO A 346 -5.56 -34.02 -2.85
C PRO A 346 -4.43 -33.17 -3.44
N VAL A 347 -3.86 -32.25 -2.67
CA VAL A 347 -2.81 -31.31 -3.12
C VAL A 347 -1.43 -31.97 -3.14
N PHE A 348 -1.21 -33.07 -2.41
CA PHE A 348 0.11 -33.69 -2.24
C PHE A 348 0.32 -34.97 -3.06
N GLU A 349 -0.61 -35.36 -3.94
CA GLU A 349 -0.43 -36.51 -4.85
C GLU A 349 0.18 -36.15 -6.21
N ASN A 350 0.49 -34.88 -6.48
CA ASN A 350 1.22 -34.49 -7.69
C ASN A 350 2.71 -34.34 -7.39
N GLY A 351 3.48 -35.34 -7.83
CA GLY A 351 4.94 -35.40 -7.72
C GLY A 351 5.67 -34.39 -8.60
N GLU A 352 5.57 -33.11 -8.29
CA GLU A 352 6.52 -32.10 -8.73
C GLU A 352 7.25 -31.53 -7.52
N LYS A 353 8.58 -31.45 -7.61
CA LYS A 353 9.42 -30.82 -6.59
C LYS A 353 8.93 -29.38 -6.39
N LEU A 354 8.24 -29.13 -5.28
CA LEU A 354 8.04 -27.78 -4.74
C LEU A 354 9.39 -27.31 -4.18
N GLY A 355 10.27 -26.84 -5.08
CA GLY A 355 11.42 -26.04 -4.72
C GLY A 355 11.05 -24.57 -4.89
N TYR A 356 11.25 -23.76 -3.87
CA TYR A 356 11.24 -22.31 -4.01
C TYR A 356 12.53 -21.90 -4.72
N ASP A 357 12.42 -21.19 -5.83
CA ASP A 357 13.56 -20.56 -6.50
C ASP A 357 13.78 -19.16 -5.90
N PRO A 358 14.92 -18.90 -5.23
CA PRO A 358 15.24 -17.58 -4.69
C PRO A 358 15.35 -16.50 -5.77
N LEU A 359 15.24 -15.24 -5.36
CA LEU A 359 15.47 -14.08 -6.23
C LEU A 359 16.93 -14.03 -6.68
N ASP A 360 17.16 -14.35 -7.96
CA ASP A 360 18.49 -14.30 -8.59
C ASP A 360 19.03 -12.88 -8.77
N LEU A 361 18.15 -11.87 -8.80
CA LEU A 361 18.52 -10.48 -9.07
C LEU A 361 17.98 -9.54 -7.99
N TRP A 362 18.91 -8.98 -7.21
CA TRP A 362 18.61 -7.97 -6.21
C TRP A 362 18.89 -6.57 -6.74
N PRO A 363 18.10 -5.55 -6.33
CA PRO A 363 18.46 -4.15 -6.54
C PRO A 363 19.87 -3.87 -6.00
N SER A 364 20.61 -2.98 -6.67
CA SER A 364 21.99 -2.71 -6.28
C SER A 364 22.06 -2.04 -4.91
N ASP A 365 23.17 -2.22 -4.19
CA ASP A 365 23.39 -1.57 -2.88
C ASP A 365 23.28 -0.04 -2.96
N ARG A 366 23.59 0.53 -4.14
CA ARG A 366 23.44 1.97 -4.39
C ARG A 366 21.97 2.38 -4.48
N ASP A 367 21.17 1.63 -5.22
CA ASP A 367 19.73 1.92 -5.36
C ASP A 367 18.99 1.75 -4.02
N ARG A 368 19.45 0.80 -3.19
CA ARG A 368 18.96 0.60 -1.82
C ARG A 368 19.36 1.75 -0.89
N ALA A 369 20.59 2.24 -0.98
CA ALA A 369 21.05 3.37 -0.17
C ALA A 369 20.35 4.70 -0.53
N ASP A 370 19.92 4.85 -1.78
CA ASP A 370 19.23 6.04 -2.27
C ASP A 370 17.70 6.02 -1.98
N ASN A 371 17.15 4.90 -1.49
CA ASN A 371 15.72 4.75 -1.17
C ASN A 371 15.47 3.85 0.07
N ASP A 372 15.18 4.48 1.21
CA ASP A 372 14.91 3.82 2.50
C ASP A 372 13.76 2.80 2.46
N GLU A 373 12.74 3.03 1.63
CA GLU A 373 11.60 2.11 1.49
C GLU A 373 12.00 0.86 0.69
N LEU A 374 12.81 1.05 -0.36
CA LEU A 374 13.38 -0.07 -1.12
C LEU A 374 14.31 -0.92 -0.25
N ASP A 375 15.16 -0.29 0.57
CA ASP A 375 16.01 -1.04 1.48
C ASP A 375 15.21 -1.85 2.51
N ARG A 376 14.15 -1.26 3.07
CA ARG A 376 13.25 -1.96 4.01
C ARG A 376 12.59 -3.17 3.36
N ILE A 377 12.09 -3.04 2.13
CA ILE A 377 11.46 -4.15 1.39
C ILE A 377 12.48 -5.24 1.09
N CYS A 378 13.67 -4.87 0.62
CA CYS A 378 14.75 -5.83 0.36
C CYS A 378 15.14 -6.60 1.62
N ASN A 379 15.23 -5.93 2.77
CA ASN A 379 15.52 -6.58 4.06
C ASN A 379 14.41 -7.58 4.47
N GLN A 380 13.14 -7.23 4.25
CA GLN A 380 12.02 -8.15 4.52
C GLN A 380 12.03 -9.37 3.61
N LEU A 381 12.34 -9.19 2.32
CA LEU A 381 12.46 -10.28 1.36
C LEU A 381 13.60 -11.23 1.72
N MET A 382 14.78 -10.71 2.10
CA MET A 382 15.89 -11.56 2.55
C MET A 382 15.53 -12.42 3.78
N HIS A 383 14.77 -11.85 4.72
CA HIS A 383 14.28 -12.61 5.88
C HIS A 383 13.27 -13.70 5.48
N ALA A 384 12.40 -13.41 4.51
CA ALA A 384 11.45 -14.39 4.00
C ALA A 384 12.16 -15.55 3.29
N GLU A 385 13.16 -15.27 2.46
CA GLU A 385 13.94 -16.31 1.77
C GLU A 385 14.68 -17.22 2.75
N SER A 386 15.32 -16.64 3.77
CA SER A 386 15.97 -17.43 4.82
C SER A 386 14.98 -18.32 5.59
N TYR A 387 13.76 -17.83 5.81
CA TYR A 387 12.72 -18.61 6.48
C TYR A 387 12.18 -19.74 5.59
N ILE A 388 12.04 -19.50 4.29
CA ILE A 388 11.64 -20.53 3.31
C ILE A 388 12.71 -21.64 3.26
N GLU A 389 13.98 -21.28 3.18
CA GLU A 389 15.09 -22.25 3.20
C GLU A 389 15.04 -23.14 4.46
N LEU A 390 14.77 -22.54 5.63
CA LEU A 390 14.62 -23.29 6.88
C LEU A 390 13.43 -24.26 6.82
N LEU A 391 12.31 -23.86 6.22
CA LEU A 391 11.13 -24.71 6.06
C LEU A 391 11.41 -25.86 5.08
N GLU A 392 12.12 -25.61 3.99
CA GLU A 392 12.53 -26.65 3.03
C GLU A 392 13.48 -27.66 3.68
N GLN A 393 14.42 -27.21 4.51
CA GLN A 393 15.30 -28.11 5.27
C GLN A 393 14.49 -28.99 6.24
N ARG A 394 13.47 -28.43 6.92
CA ARG A 394 12.58 -29.18 7.81
C ARG A 394 11.72 -30.18 7.05
N LEU A 395 11.19 -29.78 5.90
CA LEU A 395 10.39 -30.63 5.03
C LEU A 395 11.22 -31.81 4.50
N ASN A 396 12.41 -31.54 3.99
CA ASN A 396 13.33 -32.57 3.51
C ASN A 396 13.75 -33.53 4.62
N LYS A 397 13.94 -33.03 5.85
CA LYS A 397 14.21 -33.88 7.02
C LYS A 397 13.01 -34.75 7.41
N ALA A 398 11.79 -34.23 7.31
CA ALA A 398 10.57 -34.98 7.58
C ALA A 398 10.26 -36.03 6.50
N LEU A 399 10.62 -35.77 5.24
CA LEU A 399 10.49 -36.73 4.14
C LEU A 399 11.56 -37.84 4.17
N ALA A 400 12.69 -37.60 4.84
CA ALA A 400 13.79 -38.55 4.97
C ALA A 400 13.72 -39.42 6.26
N ALA A 401 12.80 -39.12 7.18
CA ALA A 401 12.54 -39.89 8.40
C ALA A 401 11.36 -40.84 8.18
#